data_AF-A0A9X3F0G3-F1
#
_entry.id   AF-A0A9X3F0G3-F1
#
_cell.length_a   1.000
_cell.length_b   1.000
_cell.length_c   1.000
_cell.angle_alpha   90.00
_cell.angle_beta   90.00
_cell.angle_gamma   90.00
#
_symmetry.space_group_name_H-M   'P 1'
#
loop_
_entity.id
_entity.type
_entity.pdbx_description
1 polymer ?
#
loop_
_entity_poly.entity_id
_entity_poly.type
_entity_poly.pdbx_seq_one_letter_code
_entity_poly.pdbx_strand_id
1 'polypeptide(L)'
;MLEASICQYQCQDTALQLWVNVGNAGASPLTAGATIEVYGDMGGQETLLASQGFFEVVQPGEYATAIGFDVDGAGYDSLVVRAVAGEEE
;
A
#
# COMPACT_ATOMS: atom_id res chain seq x y z
N MET A 1 11.25 9.34 -0.91
CA MET A 1 10.68 8.43 0.09
C MET A 1 9.24 8.23 -0.30
N LEU A 2 8.81 6.98 -0.49
CA LEU A 2 7.42 6.69 -0.78
C LEU A 2 6.65 6.55 0.53
N GLU A 3 5.43 7.06 0.52
CA GLU A 3 4.49 6.92 1.62
C GLU A 3 3.28 6.13 1.11
N ALA A 4 2.83 5.15 1.89
CA ALA A 4 1.59 4.44 1.65
C ALA A 4 0.68 4.63 2.85
N SER A 5 -0.60 4.91 2.60
CA SER A 5 -1.59 5.02 3.67
C SER A 5 -2.96 4.51 3.22
N ILE A 6 -3.67 3.84 4.12
CA ILE A 6 -5.06 3.45 3.89
C ILE A 6 -5.91 4.71 3.98
N CYS A 7 -6.54 5.11 2.87
CA CYS A 7 -7.38 6.30 2.82
C CYS A 7 -8.87 5.98 3.06
N GLN A 8 -9.32 4.78 2.66
CA GLN A 8 -10.67 4.28 2.92
C GLN A 8 -10.64 2.75 3.10
N TYR A 9 -11.62 2.22 3.83
CA TYR A 9 -11.83 0.77 3.93
C TYR A 9 -13.33 0.45 4.02
N GLN A 10 -13.69 -0.75 3.55
CA GLN A 10 -15.05 -1.28 3.59
C GLN A 10 -15.03 -2.77 3.87
N CYS A 11 -15.80 -3.22 4.86
CA CYS A 11 -16.03 -4.64 5.07
C CYS A 11 -17.01 -5.18 4.03
N GLN A 12 -16.60 -6.26 3.36
CA GLN A 12 -17.43 -7.14 2.53
C GLN A 12 -17.60 -8.48 3.28
N ASP A 13 -18.64 -9.26 2.99
CA ASP A 13 -19.02 -10.50 3.72
C ASP A 13 -17.88 -11.22 4.46
N THR A 14 -16.85 -11.66 3.73
CA THR A 14 -15.68 -12.36 4.28
C THR A 14 -14.35 -11.67 3.98
N ALA A 15 -14.35 -10.43 3.48
CA ALA A 15 -13.15 -9.73 3.02
C ALA A 15 -13.20 -8.25 3.42
N LEU A 16 -12.04 -7.63 3.57
CA LEU A 16 -11.92 -6.19 3.77
C LEU A 16 -11.36 -5.56 2.49
N GLN A 17 -12.15 -4.69 1.86
CA GLN A 17 -11.69 -3.83 0.78
C GLN A 17 -10.95 -2.64 1.40
N LEU A 18 -9.69 -2.45 1.01
CA LEU A 18 -8.86 -1.30 1.37
C LEU A 18 -8.59 -0.44 0.14
N TRP A 19 -8.58 0.87 0.33
CA TRP A 19 -8.08 1.82 -0.66
C TRP A 19 -6.81 2.45 -0.11
N VAL A 20 -5.71 2.30 -0.85
CA VAL A 20 -4.38 2.75 -0.44
C VAL A 20 -3.92 3.88 -1.36
N ASN A 21 -3.57 5.03 -0.77
CA ASN A 21 -2.92 6.12 -1.48
C ASN A 21 -1.41 5.95 -1.40
N VAL A 22 -0.73 6.16 -2.52
CA VAL A 22 0.73 6.22 -2.60
C VAL A 22 1.15 7.66 -2.86
N GLY A 23 1.97 8.21 -1.97
CA GLY A 23 2.56 9.54 -2.10
C GLY A 23 4.06 9.46 -2.30
N ASN A 24 4.63 10.46 -2.97
CA ASN A 24 6.08 10.61 -3.09
C ASN A 24 6.56 11.84 -2.30
N ALA A 25 6.91 11.63 -1.03
CA ALA A 25 7.57 12.65 -0.20
C ALA A 25 9.08 12.79 -0.48
N GLY A 26 9.61 12.11 -1.51
CA GLY A 26 11.00 12.24 -1.95
C GLY A 26 11.26 13.51 -2.75
N ALA A 27 12.55 13.73 -3.05
CA ALA A 27 12.99 14.82 -3.93
C ALA A 27 13.05 14.41 -5.42
N SER A 28 12.93 13.12 -5.72
CA SER A 28 13.01 12.56 -7.07
C SER A 28 11.70 11.90 -7.47
N PRO A 29 11.29 11.96 -8.74
CA PRO A 29 10.08 11.29 -9.23
C PRO A 29 10.20 9.76 -9.10
N LEU A 30 9.07 9.10 -8.87
CA LEU A 30 8.98 7.64 -8.93
C LEU A 30 8.77 7.23 -10.39
N THR A 31 9.81 6.76 -11.08
CA THR A 31 9.74 6.39 -12.50
C THR A 31 9.83 4.87 -12.73
N ALA A 32 10.54 4.15 -11.87
CA ALA A 32 10.64 2.68 -11.88
C ALA A 32 9.36 1.94 -11.41
N GLY A 33 8.35 2.65 -10.95
CA GLY A 33 7.19 2.06 -10.25
C GLY A 33 7.52 1.61 -8.82
N ALA A 34 6.59 0.95 -8.17
CA ALA A 34 6.70 0.44 -6.81
C ALA A 34 5.89 -0.85 -6.64
N THR A 35 6.13 -1.58 -5.57
CA THR A 35 5.24 -2.62 -5.07
C THR A 35 4.56 -2.12 -3.81
N ILE A 36 3.25 -2.20 -3.78
CA ILE A 36 2.47 -1.89 -2.58
C ILE A 36 2.18 -3.21 -1.88
N GLU A 37 2.47 -3.25 -0.58
CA GLU A 37 2.34 -4.42 0.27
C GLU A 37 1.39 -4.10 1.43
N VAL A 38 0.44 -5.00 1.66
CA VAL A 38 -0.51 -4.94 2.78
C VAL A 38 -0.17 -6.07 3.74
N TYR A 39 0.08 -5.71 4.99
CA TYR A 39 0.41 -6.61 6.08
C TYR A 39 -0.69 -6.62 7.13
N GLY A 40 -0.97 -7.79 7.69
CA GLY A 40 -1.72 -7.93 8.93
C GLY A 40 -0.76 -8.02 10.11
N ASP A 41 -0.95 -7.19 11.11
CA ASP A 41 -0.22 -7.26 12.37
C ASP A 41 -1.06 -8.00 13.42
N MET A 42 -0.49 -9.04 14.02
CA MET A 42 -1.07 -9.76 15.16
C MET A 42 -0.03 -9.79 16.28
N GLY A 43 -0.25 -9.00 17.32
CA GLY A 43 0.65 -8.91 18.47
C GLY A 43 2.08 -8.47 18.12
N GLY A 44 2.26 -7.61 17.11
CA GLY A 44 3.58 -7.16 16.64
C GLY A 44 4.24 -8.07 15.60
N GLN A 45 3.57 -9.14 15.16
CA GLN A 45 4.03 -9.98 14.07
C GLN A 45 3.28 -9.64 12.77
N GLU A 46 4.02 -9.07 11.81
CA GLU A 46 3.49 -8.71 10.50
C GLU A 46 3.49 -9.90 9.54
N THR A 47 2.35 -10.15 8.90
CA THR A 47 2.18 -11.18 7.85
C THR A 47 1.73 -10.50 6.56
N LEU A 48 2.41 -10.76 5.45
CA LEU A 48 2.00 -10.23 4.15
C LEU A 48 0.66 -10.87 3.73
N LEU A 49 -0.36 -10.05 3.52
CA LEU A 49 -1.70 -10.47 3.10
C LEU A 49 -1.88 -10.33 1.59
N ALA A 50 -1.42 -9.21 1.03
CA ALA A 50 -1.53 -8.91 -0.39
C ALA A 50 -0.38 -8.02 -0.84
N SER A 51 -0.02 -8.15 -2.12
CA SER A 51 0.89 -7.23 -2.79
C SER A 51 0.43 -6.97 -4.22
N GLN A 52 0.69 -5.77 -4.72
CA GLN A 52 0.37 -5.39 -6.09
C GLN A 52 1.42 -4.43 -6.64
N GLY A 53 1.79 -4.63 -7.91
CA GLY A 53 2.66 -3.70 -8.62
C GLY A 53 1.93 -2.39 -8.93
N PHE A 54 2.63 -1.29 -8.75
CA PHE A 54 2.20 0.08 -9.01
C PHE A 54 3.14 0.72 -10.01
N PHE A 55 2.66 1.01 -11.21
CA PHE A 55 3.50 1.44 -12.34
C PHE A 55 3.27 2.90 -12.75
N GLU A 56 2.49 3.67 -11.97
CA GLU A 56 2.29 5.08 -12.28
C GLU A 56 3.49 5.92 -11.85
N VAL A 57 3.74 6.99 -12.61
CA VAL A 57 4.77 7.96 -12.28
C VAL A 57 4.23 8.95 -11.25
N VAL A 58 4.90 9.07 -10.10
CA VAL A 58 4.49 10.00 -9.03
C VAL A 58 5.58 11.07 -8.84
N GLN A 59 5.23 12.32 -9.11
CA GLN A 59 6.15 13.45 -8.93
C GLN A 59 6.40 13.74 -7.44
N PRO A 60 7.53 14.37 -7.10
CA PRO A 60 7.79 14.86 -5.74
C PRO A 60 6.64 15.72 -5.20
N GLY A 61 6.14 15.38 -4.02
CA GLY A 61 5.03 16.07 -3.34
C GLY A 61 3.63 15.67 -3.81
N GLU A 62 3.50 14.81 -4.82
CA GLU A 62 2.21 14.36 -5.35
C GLU A 62 1.76 13.03 -4.76
N TYR A 63 0.46 12.78 -4.86
CA TYR A 63 -0.18 11.50 -4.54
C TYR A 63 -0.80 10.88 -5.78
N ALA A 64 -0.65 9.57 -5.92
CA ALA A 64 -1.28 8.79 -6.96
C ALA A 64 -2.76 8.51 -6.69
N THR A 65 -3.43 7.93 -7.68
CA THR A 65 -4.78 7.40 -7.53
C THR A 65 -4.79 6.28 -6.47
N ALA A 66 -5.86 6.22 -5.68
CA ALA A 66 -6.04 5.16 -4.69
C ALA A 66 -6.14 3.79 -5.35
N ILE A 67 -5.48 2.79 -4.77
CA ILE A 67 -5.47 1.41 -5.27
C ILE A 67 -6.25 0.51 -4.33
N GLY A 68 -7.13 -0.30 -4.90
CA GLY A 68 -7.98 -1.25 -4.17
C GLY A 68 -7.25 -2.56 -3.86
N PHE A 69 -7.33 -3.00 -2.61
CA PHE A 69 -6.90 -4.33 -2.17
C PHE A 69 -8.07 -5.05 -1.51
N ASP A 70 -8.22 -6.34 -1.78
CA ASP A 70 -9.11 -7.23 -1.04
C ASP A 70 -8.26 -8.13 -0.16
N VAL A 71 -8.39 -7.99 1.16
CA VAL A 71 -7.61 -8.77 2.14
C VAL A 71 -8.52 -9.43 3.16
N ASP A 72 -8.09 -10.59 3.68
CA ASP A 72 -8.70 -11.17 4.87
C ASP A 72 -8.04 -10.54 6.11
N GLY A 73 -8.76 -9.62 6.75
CA GLY A 73 -8.31 -8.98 7.98
C GLY A 73 -8.65 -9.76 9.25
N ALA A 74 -9.30 -10.92 9.15
CA ALA A 74 -9.76 -11.66 10.33
C ALA A 74 -8.57 -12.15 11.17
N GLY A 75 -8.62 -11.86 12.47
CA GLY A 75 -7.60 -12.28 13.43
C GLY A 75 -6.40 -11.34 13.57
N TYR A 76 -6.28 -10.29 12.75
CA TYR A 76 -5.24 -9.27 12.90
C TYR A 76 -5.72 -8.10 13.77
N ASP A 77 -4.82 -7.55 14.58
CA ASP A 77 -5.08 -6.39 15.44
C ASP A 77 -5.10 -5.08 14.62
N SER A 78 -4.25 -5.00 13.59
CA SER A 78 -4.19 -3.86 12.68
C SER A 78 -3.68 -4.24 11.30
N LEU A 79 -3.86 -3.34 10.33
CA LEU A 79 -3.35 -3.49 8.98
C LEU A 79 -2.32 -2.40 8.70
N VAL A 80 -1.20 -2.79 8.11
CA VAL A 80 -0.06 -1.92 7.80
C VAL A 80 0.15 -1.96 6.29
N VAL A 81 0.37 -0.80 5.67
CA VAL A 81 0.64 -0.70 4.24
C VAL A 81 2.02 -0.10 4.00
N ARG A 82 2.74 -0.62 3.01
CA ARG A 82 4.07 -0.15 2.61
C ARG A 82 4.13 0.00 1.10
N ALA A 83 4.83 1.03 0.64
CA ALA A 83 5.20 1.17 -0.76
C ALA A 83 6.72 0.98 -0.88
N VAL A 84 7.13 -0.06 -1.59
CA VAL A 84 8.52 -0.40 -1.86
C VAL A 84 8.84 0.05 -3.28
N ALA A 85 9.67 1.08 -3.43
CA ALA A 85 10.07 1.55 -4.76
C ALA A 85 10.77 0.43 -5.54
N GLY A 86 10.46 0.29 -6.83
CA GLY A 86 11.25 -0.53 -7.74
C GLY A 86 12.64 0.08 -7.89
N GLU A 87 13.65 -0.77 -8.02
CA GLU A 87 14.98 -0.33 -8.38
C GLU A 87 15.02 -0.06 -9.89
N GLU A 88 15.46 1.14 -10.27
CA GLU A 88 15.77 1.47 -11.67
C GLU A 88 17.14 0.84 -11.98
N GLU A 89 17.15 -0.26 -12.74
CA GLU A 89 18.37 -0.91 -13.21
C GLU A 89 19.11 -0.09 -14.27
#